data_AF-A0A8H7GJJ0-F1
#
_entry.id   AF-A0A8H7GJJ0-F1
#
_cell.length_a   1.000
_cell.length_b   1.000
_cell.length_c   1.000
_cell.angle_alpha   90.00
_cell.angle_beta   90.00
_cell.angle_gamma   90.00
#
_symmetry.space_group_name_H-M   'P 1'
#
loop_
_entity.id
_entity.type
_entity.pdbx_description
1 polymer ?
#
loop_
_entity_poly.entity_id
_entity_poly.type
_entity_poly.pdbx_seq_one_letter_code
_entity_poly.pdbx_strand_id
1 'polypeptide(L)'
;MINVFRPFSEKITDILTIESLTRDVHLKPIHSHNDYWRKRPFFDALLYGCTSIEGDVWKFHKDYTVTDTVTESTSRFIRDQVYVGHNQVHLKSENTLEALYLTPLYRMLESANKIYSEPIMSMPSKKFGVFFDSPELTLNLWLDLKTEGVETYLALKQQLKNVYG
;
A
#
# COMPACT_ATOMS: atom_id res chain seq x y z
N MET A 1 25.71 -16.32 -0.30
CA MET A 1 24.63 -15.38 0.04
C MET A 1 24.40 -15.52 1.53
N ILE A 2 24.82 -14.54 2.33
CA ILE A 2 24.56 -14.55 3.77
C ILE A 2 23.06 -14.28 3.94
N ASN A 3 22.36 -15.23 4.55
CA ASN A 3 20.94 -15.13 4.82
C ASN A 3 20.79 -14.14 5.98
N VAL A 4 20.44 -12.89 5.68
CA VAL A 4 20.13 -11.91 6.73
C VAL A 4 18.87 -12.41 7.43
N PHE A 5 18.97 -12.67 8.72
CA PHE A 5 17.84 -13.10 9.53
C PHE A 5 16.73 -12.07 9.42
N ARG A 6 15.61 -12.46 8.81
CA ARG A 6 14.39 -11.67 8.72
C ARG A 6 13.43 -12.24 9.76
N PRO A 7 13.30 -11.66 10.98
CA PRO A 7 12.27 -12.08 11.90
C PRO A 7 10.91 -11.84 11.24
N PHE A 8 10.34 -12.90 10.67
CA PHE A 8 9.04 -12.85 10.03
C PHE A 8 8.00 -13.16 11.08
N SER A 9 7.38 -12.12 11.64
CA SER A 9 6.17 -12.31 12.41
C SER A 9 4.97 -12.26 11.47
N GLU A 10 4.13 -13.29 11.49
CA GLU A 10 2.79 -13.25 10.87
C GLU A 10 1.91 -12.17 11.49
N LYS A 11 2.23 -11.75 12.72
CA LYS A 11 1.61 -10.62 13.41
C LYS A 11 2.47 -9.38 13.18
N ILE A 12 1.92 -8.37 12.51
CA ILE A 12 2.53 -7.03 12.38
C ILE A 12 2.49 -6.33 13.75
N THR A 13 3.24 -6.85 14.72
CA THR A 13 3.35 -6.30 16.08
C THR A 13 4.73 -5.69 16.34
N ASP A 14 5.74 -6.09 15.56
CA ASP A 14 7.02 -5.39 15.51
C ASP A 14 6.91 -4.19 14.57
N ILE A 15 7.54 -3.07 14.94
CA ILE A 15 7.57 -1.87 14.10
C ILE A 15 8.34 -2.22 12.82
N LEU A 16 7.61 -2.49 11.74
CA LEU A 16 8.21 -2.74 10.44
C LEU A 16 8.83 -1.42 9.94
N THR A 17 10.15 -1.42 9.75
CA THR A 17 10.89 -0.30 9.16
C THR A 17 11.24 -0.60 7.71
N ILE A 18 11.56 0.44 6.95
CA ILE A 18 11.98 0.25 5.56
C ILE A 18 13.24 -0.60 5.44
N GLU A 19 14.17 -0.42 6.37
CA GLU A 19 15.38 -1.23 6.49
C GLU A 19 15.04 -2.70 6.71
N SER A 20 14.15 -3.01 7.66
CA SER A 20 13.77 -4.40 7.97
C SER A 20 13.06 -5.09 6.80
N LEU A 21 12.41 -4.32 5.92
CA LEU A 21 11.61 -4.84 4.82
C LEU A 21 12.41 -5.00 3.52
N THR A 22 13.21 -3.99 3.15
CA THR A 22 13.81 -3.89 1.81
C THR A 22 15.33 -3.89 1.77
N ARG A 23 16.02 -4.00 2.93
CA ARG A 23 17.47 -4.24 2.92
C ARG A 23 17.81 -5.61 2.36
N ASP A 24 18.85 -5.65 1.53
CA ASP A 24 19.34 -6.81 0.80
C ASP A 24 18.26 -7.47 -0.08
N VAL A 25 17.30 -6.66 -0.53
CA VAL A 25 16.30 -7.09 -1.51
C VAL A 25 16.77 -6.73 -2.91
N HIS A 26 16.93 -7.75 -3.75
CA HIS A 26 17.24 -7.54 -5.16
C HIS A 26 16.03 -6.96 -5.90
N LEU A 27 16.11 -5.68 -6.25
CA LEU A 27 15.08 -4.99 -7.01
C LEU A 27 14.95 -5.60 -8.41
N LYS A 28 13.71 -5.75 -8.87
CA LYS A 28 13.35 -6.32 -10.16
C LYS A 28 12.39 -5.35 -10.84
N PRO A 29 12.59 -5.03 -12.13
CA PRO A 29 11.66 -4.21 -12.90
C PRO A 29 10.41 -5.03 -13.25
N ILE A 30 9.68 -5.47 -12.24
CA ILE A 30 8.49 -6.29 -12.34
C ILE A 30 7.31 -5.59 -11.70
N HIS A 31 6.15 -5.87 -12.26
CA HIS A 31 4.87 -5.34 -11.85
C HIS A 31 4.11 -6.40 -11.05
N SER A 32 3.84 -6.13 -9.78
CA SER A 32 2.96 -6.95 -8.94
C SER A 32 1.51 -6.67 -9.34
N HIS A 33 1.07 -7.38 -10.38
CA HIS A 33 -0.30 -7.30 -10.88
C HIS A 33 -1.27 -7.97 -9.91
N ASN A 34 -2.45 -7.38 -9.71
CA ASN A 34 -3.50 -7.84 -8.82
C ASN A 34 -2.96 -8.17 -7.42
N ASP A 35 -2.14 -7.27 -6.88
CA ASP A 35 -1.33 -7.53 -5.70
C ASP A 35 -2.18 -7.80 -4.44
N TYR A 36 -3.41 -7.30 -4.41
CA TYR A 36 -4.39 -7.54 -3.36
C TYR A 36 -4.85 -9.00 -3.23
N TRP A 37 -4.45 -9.90 -4.14
CA TRP A 37 -4.61 -11.36 -3.96
C TRP A 37 -3.55 -11.98 -3.05
N ARG A 38 -2.46 -11.24 -2.76
CA ARG A 38 -1.39 -11.73 -1.88
C ARG A 38 -1.84 -11.70 -0.42
N LYS A 39 -1.16 -12.50 0.41
CA LYS A 39 -1.44 -12.56 1.85
C LYS A 39 -1.20 -11.21 2.51
N ARG A 40 -0.16 -10.49 2.07
CA ARG A 40 0.19 -9.15 2.55
C ARG A 40 0.55 -8.28 1.34
N PRO A 41 -0.42 -7.68 0.65
CA PRO A 41 -0.24 -7.05 -0.68
C PRO A 41 1.04 -6.21 -0.81
N PHE A 42 1.01 -4.96 -0.30
CA PHE A 42 2.11 -4.01 -0.41
C PHE A 42 3.45 -4.56 0.12
N PHE A 43 3.42 -5.31 1.23
CA PHE A 43 4.63 -5.83 1.87
C PHE A 43 5.26 -6.98 1.10
N ASP A 44 4.47 -7.92 0.59
CA ASP A 44 4.96 -9.04 -0.21
C ASP A 44 5.60 -8.50 -1.50
N ALA A 45 4.95 -7.55 -2.19
CA ALA A 45 5.52 -6.94 -3.39
C ALA A 45 6.93 -6.34 -3.15
N LEU A 46 7.08 -5.56 -2.08
CA LEU A 46 8.38 -4.97 -1.72
C LEU A 46 9.41 -6.05 -1.32
N LEU A 47 9.01 -7.06 -0.54
CA LEU A 47 9.88 -8.15 -0.12
C LEU A 47 10.43 -8.98 -1.29
N TYR A 48 9.65 -9.10 -2.37
CA TYR A 48 10.05 -9.78 -3.61
C TYR A 48 10.84 -8.88 -4.59
N GLY A 49 10.98 -7.59 -4.26
CA GLY A 49 11.72 -6.61 -5.04
C GLY A 49 10.94 -5.98 -6.19
N CYS A 50 9.59 -6.04 -6.18
CA CYS A 50 8.78 -5.40 -7.21
C CYS A 50 8.91 -3.88 -7.16
N THR A 51 9.22 -3.24 -8.29
CA THR A 51 9.27 -1.78 -8.41
C THR A 51 7.96 -1.16 -8.89
N SER A 52 6.94 -2.00 -9.10
CA SER A 52 5.59 -1.56 -9.43
C SER A 52 4.54 -2.50 -8.84
N ILE A 53 3.41 -1.93 -8.42
CA ILE A 53 2.28 -2.60 -7.78
C ILE A 53 0.99 -2.09 -8.45
N GLU A 54 -0.02 -2.94 -8.58
CA GLU A 54 -1.35 -2.57 -9.07
C GLU A 54 -2.46 -3.02 -8.12
N GLY A 55 -3.52 -2.21 -8.06
CA GLY A 55 -4.76 -2.56 -7.39
C GLY A 55 -6.02 -2.08 -8.13
N ASP A 56 -6.98 -2.99 -8.27
CA ASP A 56 -8.29 -2.75 -8.88
C ASP A 56 -9.18 -2.01 -7.88
N VAL A 57 -9.54 -0.76 -8.17
CA VAL A 57 -10.25 0.14 -7.25
C VAL A 57 -11.70 0.38 -7.61
N TRP A 58 -12.54 0.43 -6.57
CA TRP A 58 -13.98 0.65 -6.66
C TRP A 58 -14.39 1.80 -5.74
N LYS A 59 -15.26 2.70 -6.22
CA LYS A 59 -15.92 3.73 -5.43
C LYS A 59 -17.43 3.61 -5.55
N PHE A 60 -18.13 3.58 -4.41
CA PHE A 60 -19.58 3.48 -4.36
C PHE A 60 -20.22 4.81 -3.94
N HIS A 61 -21.29 5.22 -4.65
CA HIS A 61 -21.99 6.50 -4.46
C HIS A 61 -22.91 6.54 -3.24
N LYS A 62 -23.31 5.38 -2.77
CA LYS A 62 -24.21 5.17 -1.64
C LYS A 62 -23.72 3.95 -0.88
N ASP A 63 -24.29 3.75 0.29
CA ASP A 63 -24.10 2.52 1.03
C ASP A 63 -24.48 1.34 0.15
N TYR A 64 -23.45 0.60 -0.27
CA TYR A 64 -23.58 -0.50 -1.21
C TYR A 64 -23.50 -1.80 -0.41
N THR A 65 -24.36 -2.75 -0.77
CA THR A 65 -24.40 -4.10 -0.23
C THR A 65 -24.13 -5.07 -1.37
N VAL A 66 -23.15 -5.95 -1.18
CA VAL A 66 -22.89 -7.06 -2.13
C VAL A 66 -23.89 -8.16 -1.80
N THR A 67 -24.84 -8.43 -2.70
CA THR A 67 -25.95 -9.37 -2.46
C THR A 67 -25.49 -10.81 -2.29
N ASP A 68 -24.38 -11.18 -2.91
CA ASP A 68 -23.96 -12.59 -3.02
C ASP A 68 -23.05 -13.04 -1.87
N THR A 69 -22.58 -12.09 -1.05
CA THR A 69 -21.64 -12.37 0.04
C THR A 69 -21.94 -11.50 1.26
N VAL A 70 -23.20 -11.43 1.72
CA VAL A 70 -23.55 -10.68 2.93
C VAL A 70 -23.10 -11.46 4.18
N THR A 71 -22.00 -11.05 4.77
CA THR A 71 -21.57 -11.37 6.13
C THR A 71 -21.69 -10.10 6.98
N GLU A 72 -21.61 -10.22 8.32
CA GLU A 72 -21.55 -9.05 9.21
C GLU A 72 -20.42 -8.07 8.80
N SER A 73 -19.30 -8.62 8.30
CA SER A 73 -18.13 -7.88 7.79
C SER A 73 -18.25 -7.33 6.37
N THR A 74 -19.26 -7.69 5.55
CA THR A 74 -19.50 -7.09 4.22
C THR A 74 -20.82 -6.32 4.16
N SER A 75 -21.45 -6.14 5.32
CA SER A 75 -22.81 -5.62 5.46
C SER A 75 -22.99 -4.20 4.92
N ARG A 76 -21.90 -3.42 4.76
CA ARG A 76 -21.97 -2.07 4.19
C ARG A 76 -20.62 -1.57 3.68
N PHE A 77 -20.56 -1.23 2.40
CA PHE A 77 -19.51 -0.38 1.85
C PHE A 77 -19.90 1.09 2.09
N ILE A 78 -18.98 1.88 2.66
CA ILE A 78 -19.16 3.26 3.08
C ILE A 78 -18.99 4.19 1.88
N ARG A 79 -19.82 5.24 1.82
CA ARG A 79 -19.67 6.33 0.84
C ARG A 79 -18.29 6.99 0.94
N ASP A 80 -17.74 7.38 -0.21
CA ASP A 80 -16.44 8.07 -0.35
C ASP A 80 -15.22 7.24 0.07
N GLN A 81 -15.42 5.98 0.45
CA GLN A 81 -14.34 5.01 0.61
C GLN A 81 -13.99 4.39 -0.74
N VAL A 82 -12.70 4.13 -0.94
CA VAL A 82 -12.17 3.40 -2.10
C VAL A 82 -11.78 2.00 -1.64
N TYR A 83 -12.38 1.01 -2.31
CA TYR A 83 -12.22 -0.41 -2.04
C TYR A 83 -11.35 -1.08 -3.11
N VAL A 84 -10.74 -2.20 -2.76
CA VAL A 84 -9.83 -2.93 -3.65
C VAL A 84 -10.30 -4.36 -3.86
N GLY A 85 -10.34 -4.79 -5.12
CA GLY A 85 -10.60 -6.18 -5.50
C GLY A 85 -10.90 -6.34 -6.98
N HIS A 86 -10.68 -7.53 -7.52
CA HIS A 86 -10.80 -7.76 -8.97
C HIS A 86 -12.23 -7.59 -9.48
N ASN A 87 -13.17 -8.24 -8.78
CA ASN A 87 -14.59 -8.27 -9.12
C ASN A 87 -15.40 -8.04 -7.83
N GLN A 88 -16.64 -7.57 -7.97
CA GLN A 88 -17.52 -7.24 -6.84
C GLN A 88 -17.68 -8.38 -5.81
N VAL A 89 -17.68 -9.64 -6.27
CA VAL A 89 -17.80 -10.84 -5.41
C VAL A 89 -16.61 -11.06 -4.47
N HIS A 90 -15.44 -10.49 -4.81
CA HIS A 90 -14.21 -10.61 -4.02
C HIS A 90 -13.95 -9.37 -3.15
N LEU A 91 -14.83 -8.37 -3.20
CA LEU A 91 -14.71 -7.20 -2.35
C LEU A 91 -14.98 -7.57 -0.90
N LYS A 92 -14.20 -6.98 -0.01
CA LYS A 92 -14.35 -7.09 1.43
C LYS A 92 -14.33 -5.69 2.01
N SER A 93 -15.10 -5.43 3.07
CA SER A 93 -15.17 -4.07 3.63
C SER A 93 -13.84 -3.64 4.27
N GLU A 94 -13.05 -4.61 4.74
CA GLU A 94 -11.71 -4.41 5.27
C GLU A 94 -10.66 -4.11 4.19
N ASN A 95 -10.91 -4.48 2.93
CA ASN A 95 -9.99 -4.31 1.81
C ASN A 95 -10.15 -2.93 1.17
N THR A 96 -9.69 -1.90 1.88
CA THR A 96 -9.67 -0.53 1.36
C THR A 96 -8.31 -0.18 0.74
N LEU A 97 -8.29 0.80 -0.17
CA LEU A 97 -7.06 1.36 -0.73
C LEU A 97 -6.12 1.87 0.38
N GLU A 98 -6.71 2.51 1.39
CA GLU A 98 -6.02 3.01 2.57
C GLU A 98 -5.32 1.87 3.34
N ALA A 99 -6.08 0.83 3.69
CA ALA A 99 -5.59 -0.29 4.50
C ALA A 99 -4.53 -1.13 3.77
N LEU A 100 -4.73 -1.41 2.48
CA LEU A 100 -3.87 -2.32 1.73
C LEU A 100 -2.61 -1.65 1.17
N TYR A 101 -2.66 -0.36 0.85
CA TYR A 101 -1.58 0.32 0.13
C TYR A 101 -1.13 1.63 0.76
N LEU A 102 -2.03 2.58 1.03
CA LEU A 102 -1.61 3.94 1.41
C LEU A 102 -1.03 3.99 2.82
N THR A 103 -1.72 3.47 3.83
CA THR A 103 -1.21 3.41 5.20
C THR A 103 0.14 2.65 5.27
N PRO A 104 0.30 1.45 4.68
CA PRO A 104 1.60 0.79 4.60
C PRO A 104 2.69 1.63 3.91
N LEU A 105 2.37 2.25 2.77
CA LEU A 105 3.30 3.11 2.03
C LEU A 105 3.78 4.29 2.87
N TYR A 106 2.86 5.00 3.52
CA TYR A 106 3.20 6.17 4.33
C TYR A 106 4.06 5.80 5.52
N ARG A 107 3.75 4.69 6.22
CA ARG A 107 4.60 4.18 7.30
C ARG A 107 6.02 3.88 6.83
N MET A 108 6.18 3.31 5.63
CA MET A 108 7.50 3.05 5.06
C MET A 108 8.23 4.34 4.71
N LEU A 109 7.54 5.33 4.14
CA LEU A 109 8.12 6.63 3.81
C LEU A 109 8.51 7.43 5.07
N GLU A 110 7.71 7.39 6.13
CA GLU A 110 8.04 7.96 7.43
C GLU A 110 9.28 7.28 8.04
N SER A 111 9.33 5.95 7.98
CA SER A 111 10.50 5.20 8.43
C SER A 111 11.76 5.55 7.63
N ALA A 112 11.65 5.78 6.31
CA ALA A 112 12.77 6.13 5.45
C ALA A 112 13.27 7.57 5.67
N ASN A 113 12.37 8.47 6.10
CA ASN A 113 12.64 9.91 6.22
C ASN A 113 12.54 10.40 7.67
N LYS A 114 12.83 9.54 8.64
CA LYS A 114 12.68 9.83 10.06
C LYS A 114 13.55 11.02 10.47
N ILE A 115 12.92 12.01 11.09
CA ILE A 115 13.59 13.17 11.69
C ILE A 115 13.96 12.82 13.13
N TYR A 116 15.23 12.96 13.48
CA TYR A 116 15.71 12.78 14.86
C TYR A 116 15.77 14.14 15.56
N SER A 117 15.49 14.14 16.87
CA SER A 117 15.53 15.36 17.70
C SER A 117 16.90 16.02 17.71
N GLU A 118 17.95 15.19 17.69
CA GLU A 118 19.33 15.61 17.45
C GLU A 118 19.72 15.18 16.04
N PRO A 119 20.15 16.11 15.15
CA PRO A 119 20.56 15.76 13.80
C PRO A 119 21.77 14.83 13.82
N ILE A 120 21.57 13.55 13.50
CA ILE A 120 22.64 12.55 13.39
C ILE A 120 23.54 12.87 12.18
N MET A 121 22.97 13.47 11.14
CA MET A 121 23.65 13.99 9.95
C MET A 121 22.89 15.22 9.44
N SER A 122 23.52 16.05 8.59
CA SER A 122 22.80 17.09 7.86
C SER A 122 21.69 16.43 7.04
N MET A 123 20.43 16.75 7.35
CA MET A 123 19.29 16.14 6.65
C MET A 123 19.43 16.40 5.15
N PRO A 124 19.40 15.36 4.32
CA PRO A 124 19.47 15.55 2.87
C PRO A 124 18.29 16.41 2.42
N SER A 125 18.51 17.31 1.47
CA SER A 125 17.44 18.11 0.87
C SER A 125 16.43 17.26 0.07
N LYS A 126 16.78 16.00 -0.20
CA LYS A 126 16.00 15.04 -0.99
C LYS A 126 15.38 13.98 -0.06
N LYS A 127 14.09 13.71 -0.23
CA LYS A 127 13.39 12.59 0.43
C LYS A 127 13.79 11.24 -0.18
N PHE A 128 13.84 10.21 0.65
CA PHE A 128 14.07 8.82 0.28
C PHE A 128 12.76 8.08 0.00
N GLY A 129 12.82 7.14 -0.93
CA GLY A 129 11.75 6.21 -1.29
C GLY A 129 11.73 4.97 -0.39
N VAL A 130 11.16 3.89 -0.92
CA VAL A 130 10.84 2.66 -0.15
C VAL A 130 11.86 1.53 -0.32
N PHE A 131 12.98 1.78 -0.98
CA PHE A 131 14.01 0.76 -1.22
C PHE A 131 15.27 1.14 -0.45
N PHE A 132 15.61 0.39 0.60
CA PHE A 132 16.68 0.75 1.52
C PHE A 132 18.04 0.90 0.81
N ASP A 133 18.40 -0.06 -0.06
CA ASP A 133 19.68 -0.05 -0.79
C ASP A 133 19.65 0.79 -2.08
N SER A 134 18.50 1.36 -2.44
CA SER A 134 18.34 2.23 -3.63
C SER A 134 17.27 3.30 -3.37
N PRO A 135 17.49 4.19 -2.38
CA PRO A 135 16.47 5.09 -1.85
C PRO A 135 15.99 6.16 -2.84
N GLU A 136 16.72 6.37 -3.93
CA GLU A 136 16.35 7.27 -5.02
C GLU A 136 15.37 6.63 -6.02
N LEU A 137 15.15 5.32 -5.98
CA LEU A 137 14.34 4.61 -6.95
C LEU A 137 12.84 4.74 -6.65
N THR A 138 12.05 4.99 -7.70
CA THR A 138 10.60 5.18 -7.61
C THR A 138 9.85 3.84 -7.55
N LEU A 139 8.97 3.70 -6.55
CA LEU A 139 7.90 2.69 -6.57
C LEU A 139 6.72 3.25 -7.38
N ASN A 140 6.20 2.48 -8.33
CA ASN A 140 5.02 2.85 -9.12
C ASN A 140 3.77 2.14 -8.60
N LEU A 141 2.82 2.88 -8.03
CA LEU A 141 1.50 2.38 -7.66
C LEU A 141 0.48 2.68 -8.78
N TRP A 142 -0.05 1.64 -9.40
CA TRP A 142 -1.05 1.70 -10.46
C TRP A 142 -2.42 1.37 -9.86
N LEU A 143 -3.45 2.11 -10.29
CA LEU A 143 -4.82 1.92 -9.81
C LEU A 143 -5.73 1.72 -11.03
N ASP A 144 -6.31 0.53 -11.17
CA ASP A 144 -7.26 0.22 -12.23
C ASP A 144 -8.69 0.57 -11.78
N LEU A 145 -9.33 1.50 -12.48
CA LEU A 145 -10.61 2.09 -12.11
C LEU A 145 -11.76 1.18 -12.59
N LYS A 146 -12.40 0.47 -11.66
CA LYS A 146 -13.52 -0.45 -11.98
C LYS A 146 -14.90 0.19 -11.93
N THR A 147 -14.99 1.41 -11.41
CA THR A 147 -16.21 2.22 -11.33
C THR A 147 -16.08 3.47 -12.20
N GLU A 148 -17.11 4.33 -12.21
CA GLU A 148 -17.09 5.57 -13.00
C GLU A 148 -15.81 6.38 -12.74
N GLY A 149 -15.09 6.71 -13.82
CA GLY A 149 -13.71 7.17 -13.76
C GLY A 149 -13.55 8.54 -13.11
N VAL A 150 -14.43 9.51 -13.41
CA VAL A 150 -14.33 10.88 -12.88
C VAL A 150 -14.52 10.88 -11.37
N GLU A 151 -15.57 10.24 -10.89
CA GLU A 151 -15.89 10.19 -9.48
C GLU A 151 -14.90 9.37 -8.68
N THR A 152 -14.43 8.24 -9.22
CA THR A 152 -13.40 7.43 -8.57
C THR A 152 -12.10 8.21 -8.50
N TYR A 153 -11.69 8.90 -9.57
CA TYR A 153 -10.51 9.76 -9.57
C TYR A 153 -10.60 10.90 -8.56
N LEU A 154 -11.76 11.56 -8.42
CA LEU A 154 -11.94 12.62 -7.43
C LEU A 154 -11.78 12.10 -6.00
N ALA A 155 -12.35 10.93 -5.70
CA ALA A 155 -12.18 10.27 -4.40
C ALA A 155 -10.70 9.89 -4.14
N LEU A 156 -10.02 9.31 -5.14
CA LEU A 156 -8.59 9.00 -5.06
C LEU A 156 -7.75 10.26 -4.78
N LYS A 157 -8.03 11.35 -5.51
CA LYS A 157 -7.32 12.62 -5.33
C LYS A 157 -7.49 13.18 -3.91
N GLN A 158 -8.64 12.96 -3.28
CA GLN A 158 -8.85 13.37 -1.89
C GLN A 158 -8.04 12.51 -0.91
N GLN A 159 -8.06 11.18 -1.07
CA GLN A 159 -7.29 10.27 -0.22
C GLN A 159 -5.78 10.53 -0.33
N LEU A 160 -5.26 10.78 -1.53
CA LEU A 160 -3.85 11.07 -1.76
C LEU A 160 -3.39 12.45 -1.24
N LYS A 161 -4.31 13.41 -1.07
CA LYS A 161 -4.00 14.76 -0.57
C LYS A 161 -3.90 14.84 0.94
N ASN A 162 -4.71 14.08 1.65
CA ASN A 162 -4.92 14.24 3.09
C ASN A 162 -3.75 13.79 3.97
N VAL A 163 -2.65 13.29 3.39
CA VAL A 163 -1.63 12.54 4.14
C VAL A 163 -0.22 13.15 4.08
N TYR A 164 -0.05 14.31 3.43
CA TYR A 164 1.19 15.12 3.47
C TYR A 164 0.92 16.63 3.52
N GLY A 165 0.00 17.05 4.39
CA GLY A 165 -0.23 18.46 4.75
C GLY A 165 0.47 18.84 6.04
#